data_AF-A0A016TWB9-F1
#
_entry.id   AF-A0A016TWB9-F1
#
_cell.length_a   1.000
_cell.length_b   1.000
_cell.length_c   1.000
_cell.angle_alpha   90.00
_cell.angle_beta   90.00
_cell.angle_gamma   90.00
#
_symmetry.space_group_name_H-M   'P 1'
#
loop_
_entity.id
_entity.type
_entity.pdbx_description
1 polymer ?
#
loop_
_entity_poly.entity_id
_entity_poly.type
_entity_poly.pdbx_seq_one_letter_code
_entity_poly.pdbx_strand_id
1 'polypeptide(L)'
;MGPPLFSIFLAFILIQCSLAQQDNGIVGDPIVDCADSYFEVRFETRNPFRGLIFVQDRLEDPRCRSPPVTPGAQQNASLRLAFKDCGVERRISK
;
A
#
# COMPACT_ATOMS: atom_id res chain seq x y z
N MET A 1 -44.99 18.63 -5.32
CA MET A 1 -43.67 19.27 -5.49
C MET A 1 -42.73 18.66 -4.46
N GLY A 2 -41.70 17.93 -4.89
CA GLY A 2 -40.76 17.21 -4.00
C GLY A 2 -40.62 15.77 -4.46
N PRO A 3 -39.58 15.46 -5.25
CA PRO A 3 -38.41 14.75 -4.71
C PRO A 3 -37.03 15.02 -5.38
N PRO A 4 -36.79 16.12 -6.14
CA PRO A 4 -35.56 16.23 -6.95
C PRO A 4 -34.31 16.35 -6.08
N LEU A 5 -34.38 17.10 -4.97
CA LEU A 5 -33.22 17.37 -4.12
C LEU A 5 -32.70 16.11 -3.42
N PHE A 6 -33.59 15.25 -2.90
CA PHE A 6 -33.18 14.00 -2.26
C PHE A 6 -32.55 13.04 -3.27
N SER A 7 -33.13 12.94 -4.47
CA SER A 7 -32.60 12.09 -5.54
C SER A 7 -31.25 12.59 -6.06
N ILE A 8 -31.07 13.91 -6.19
CA ILE A 8 -29.80 14.53 -6.58
C ILE A 8 -28.74 14.29 -5.50
N PHE A 9 -29.09 14.44 -4.22
CA PHE A 9 -28.18 14.22 -3.11
C PHE A 9 -27.74 12.74 -3.03
N LEU A 10 -28.67 11.80 -3.20
CA LEU A 10 -28.37 10.38 -3.25
C LEU A 10 -27.47 10.02 -4.44
N ALA A 11 -27.73 10.60 -5.62
CA ALA A 11 -26.87 10.44 -6.80
C ALA A 11 -25.46 11.00 -6.56
N PHE A 12 -25.34 12.15 -5.89
CA PHE A 12 -24.05 12.75 -5.54
C PHE A 12 -23.25 11.86 -4.58
N ILE A 13 -23.90 11.27 -3.57
CA ILE A 13 -23.27 10.32 -2.64
C ILE A 13 -22.80 9.05 -3.37
N LEU A 14 -23.62 8.49 -4.26
CA LEU A 14 -23.26 7.29 -5.04
C LEU A 14 -22.06 7.56 -5.96
N ILE A 15 -22.00 8.73 -6.60
CA ILE A 15 -20.85 9.14 -7.43
C ILE A 15 -19.58 9.26 -6.57
N GLN A 16 -19.67 9.88 -5.38
CA GLN A 16 -18.54 10.02 -4.45
C GLN A 16 -18.03 8.66 -3.93
N CYS A 17 -18.93 7.71 -3.64
CA CYS A 17 -18.54 6.36 -3.22
C CYS A 17 -17.79 5.58 -4.32
N SER A 18 -18.19 5.72 -5.58
CA SER A 18 -17.51 5.02 -6.68
C SER A 18 -16.06 5.47 -6.90
N LEU A 19 -15.72 6.72 -6.53
CA LEU A 19 -14.36 7.23 -6.57
C LEU A 19 -13.48 6.77 -5.39
N ALA A 20 -14.09 6.32 -4.29
CA ALA A 20 -13.37 5.90 -3.09
C ALA A 20 -12.69 4.53 -3.27
N GLN A 21 -13.21 3.67 -4.14
CA GLN A 21 -12.57 2.41 -4.49
C GLN A 21 -11.53 2.66 -5.59
N GLN A 22 -10.39 3.23 -5.21
CA GLN A 22 -9.24 3.34 -6.12
C GLN A 22 -8.71 1.93 -6.39
N ASP A 23 -9.13 1.33 -7.52
CA ASP A 23 -8.41 0.20 -8.12
C ASP A 23 -6.99 0.67 -8.43
N ASN A 24 -6.06 0.33 -7.53
CA ASN A 24 -4.65 0.65 -7.66
C ASN A 24 -3.83 -0.64 -7.68
N GLY A 25 -4.00 -1.41 -8.74
CA GLY A 25 -3.25 -2.64 -8.96
C GLY A 25 -1.74 -2.40 -9.08
N ILE A 26 -0.99 -3.44 -8.71
CA ILE A 26 0.45 -3.56 -8.98
C ILE A 26 0.64 -3.75 -10.49
N VAL A 27 1.66 -3.08 -11.04
CA VAL A 27 2.07 -3.18 -12.44
C VAL A 27 3.33 -4.04 -12.50
N GLY A 28 3.25 -5.16 -13.23
CA GLY A 28 4.36 -6.09 -13.35
C GLY A 28 4.72 -6.80 -12.04
N ASP A 29 5.93 -7.32 -11.99
CA ASP A 29 6.46 -8.00 -10.81
C ASP A 29 7.17 -7.00 -9.87
N PRO A 30 7.04 -7.17 -8.55
CA PRO A 30 7.80 -6.37 -7.60
C PRO A 30 9.30 -6.57 -7.76
N ILE A 31 10.06 -5.49 -7.59
CA ILE A 31 11.53 -5.53 -7.62
C ILE A 31 12.03 -5.79 -6.20
N VAL A 32 12.98 -6.72 -6.05
CA VAL A 32 13.61 -7.04 -4.77
C VAL A 32 15.08 -6.63 -4.79
N ASP A 33 15.42 -5.65 -3.98
CA ASP A 33 16.78 -5.16 -3.80
C ASP A 33 17.37 -5.74 -2.50
N CYS A 34 18.44 -6.53 -2.62
CA CYS A 34 19.10 -7.18 -1.48
C CYS A 34 20.34 -6.39 -1.03
N ALA A 35 20.37 -5.98 0.23
CA ALA A 35 21.54 -5.40 0.90
C ALA A 35 22.16 -6.42 1.89
N ASP A 36 23.20 -6.01 2.61
CA ASP A 36 23.93 -6.90 3.52
C ASP A 36 23.08 -7.38 4.71
N SER A 37 22.19 -6.52 5.24
CA SER A 37 21.41 -6.76 6.46
C SER A 37 19.89 -6.73 6.28
N TYR A 38 19.41 -6.31 5.11
CA TYR A 38 18.00 -6.17 4.79
C TYR A 38 17.74 -6.42 3.31
N PHE A 39 16.48 -6.56 2.95
CA PHE A 39 16.01 -6.46 1.57
C PHE A 39 14.89 -5.41 1.50
N GLU A 40 14.73 -4.81 0.33
CA GLU A 40 13.66 -3.88 0.03
C GLU A 40 12.84 -4.40 -1.14
N VAL A 41 11.53 -4.51 -0.94
CA VAL A 41 10.57 -4.84 -1.99
C VAL A 41 9.93 -3.55 -2.47
N ARG A 42 10.00 -3.30 -3.77
CA ARG A 42 9.44 -2.12 -4.42
C ARG A 42 8.33 -2.53 -5.38
N PHE A 43 7.20 -1.85 -5.25
CA PHE A 43 6.01 -2.08 -6.06
C PHE A 43 5.80 -0.88 -6.97
N GLU A 44 5.55 -1.16 -8.25
CA GLU A 44 5.00 -0.18 -9.16
C GLU A 44 3.47 -0.29 -9.12
N THR A 45 2.79 0.83 -8.93
CA THR A 45 1.32 0.87 -8.86
C THR A 45 0.79 1.78 -9.96
N ARG A 46 -0.40 1.47 -10.50
CA ARG A 46 -1.00 2.24 -11.61
C ARG A 46 -1.17 3.74 -11.28
N ASN A 47 -1.47 4.02 -10.03
CA ASN A 47 -1.65 5.35 -9.45
C ASN A 47 -0.76 5.51 -8.21
N PRO A 48 -0.51 6.74 -7.73
CA PRO A 48 0.25 6.96 -6.50
C PRO A 48 -0.35 6.17 -5.32
N PHE A 49 0.49 5.38 -4.67
CA PHE A 49 0.08 4.56 -3.53
C PHE A 49 -0.25 5.44 -2.31
N ARG A 50 -1.40 5.18 -1.69
CA ARG A 50 -1.91 5.88 -0.51
C ARG A 50 -2.33 4.84 0.52
N GLY A 51 -1.38 4.34 1.29
CA GLY A 51 -1.64 3.28 2.26
C GLY A 51 -0.40 2.87 3.05
N LEU A 52 -0.49 1.70 3.68
CA LEU A 52 0.61 1.04 4.37
C LEU A 52 0.84 -0.34 3.74
N ILE A 53 2.09 -0.69 3.53
CA ILE A 53 2.51 -2.04 3.19
C ILE A 53 3.03 -2.67 4.48
N PHE A 54 2.65 -3.91 4.79
CA PHE A 54 3.07 -4.57 6.01
C PHE A 54 3.16 -6.08 5.83
N VAL A 55 3.98 -6.73 6.67
CA VAL A 55 4.03 -8.19 6.74
C VAL A 55 2.76 -8.70 7.40
N GLN A 56 2.18 -9.77 6.84
CA GLN A 56 0.95 -10.39 7.36
C GLN A 56 1.05 -10.62 8.89
N ASP A 57 -0.03 -10.26 9.60
CA ASP A 57 -0.17 -10.34 11.05
C ASP A 57 0.84 -9.49 11.86
N ARG A 58 1.54 -8.54 11.22
CA ARG A 58 2.54 -7.67 11.86
C ARG A 58 2.34 -6.18 11.58
N LEU A 59 1.12 -5.74 11.31
CA LEU A 59 0.80 -4.33 11.09
C LEU A 59 1.28 -3.45 12.26
N GLU A 60 1.20 -3.97 13.49
CA GLU A 60 1.41 -3.16 14.70
C GLU A 60 2.89 -2.88 14.98
N ASP A 61 3.80 -3.71 14.45
CA ASP A 61 5.24 -3.51 14.57
C ASP A 61 5.73 -2.54 13.48
N PRO A 62 6.21 -1.33 13.84
CA PRO A 62 6.69 -0.36 12.87
C PRO A 62 7.88 -0.86 12.03
N ARG A 63 8.61 -1.89 12.48
CA ARG A 63 9.71 -2.50 11.72
C ARG A 63 9.24 -3.42 10.60
N CYS A 64 7.97 -3.82 10.65
CA CYS A 64 7.35 -4.75 9.70
C CYS A 64 6.35 -4.07 8.76
N ARG A 65 6.33 -2.73 8.75
CA ARG A 65 5.48 -1.94 7.85
C ARG A 65 6.27 -0.80 7.21
N SER A 66 5.76 -0.31 6.08
CA SER A 66 6.23 0.93 5.46
C SER A 66 5.94 2.12 6.37
N PRO A 67 6.71 3.22 6.26
CA PRO A 67 6.31 4.48 6.88
C PRO A 67 4.95 4.94 6.31
N PRO A 68 4.15 5.68 7.09
CA PRO A 68 2.97 6.35 6.57
C PRO A 68 3.34 7.31 5.43
N VAL A 69 2.49 7.36 4.40
CA VAL A 69 2.68 8.29 3.28
C VAL A 69 2.52 9.72 3.79
N THR A 70 3.58 10.53 3.66
CA THR A 70 3.54 11.96 3.99
C THR A 70 2.85 12.75 2.86
N PRO A 71 1.91 13.66 3.16
CA PRO A 71 1.29 14.52 2.15
C PRO A 71 2.34 15.30 1.35
N GLY A 72 2.26 15.25 0.02
CA GLY A 72 3.18 15.95 -0.89
C GLY A 72 4.43 15.16 -1.28
N ALA A 73 4.72 14.02 -0.65
CA ALA A 73 5.76 13.11 -1.10
C ALA A 73 5.18 12.13 -2.13
N GLN A 74 5.74 12.10 -3.34
CA GLN A 74 5.60 10.95 -4.25
C GLN A 74 6.42 9.80 -3.65
N GLN A 75 5.83 9.06 -2.72
CA GLN A 75 6.48 7.86 -2.19
C GLN A 75 6.12 6.68 -3.08
N ASN A 76 7.17 6.05 -3.60
CA ASN A 76 7.03 4.73 -4.23
C ASN A 76 6.57 3.75 -3.16
N ALA A 77 5.68 2.83 -3.53
CA ALA A 77 5.23 1.78 -2.64
C ALA A 77 6.42 0.84 -2.37
N SER A 78 7.04 0.93 -1.20
CA SER A 78 8.13 0.03 -0.82
C SER A 78 8.04 -0.46 0.62
N LEU A 79 8.65 -1.62 0.86
CA LEU A 79 8.77 -2.24 2.17
C LEU A 79 10.20 -2.75 2.37
N ARG A 80 10.87 -2.23 3.40
CA ARG A 80 12.20 -2.67 3.80
C ARG A 80 12.13 -3.56 5.02
N LEU A 81 12.71 -4.75 4.95
CA LEU A 81 12.70 -5.75 6.02
C LEU A 81 14.11 -6.25 6.33
N ALA A 82 14.48 -6.27 7.61
CA ALA A 82 15.72 -6.86 8.07
C ALA A 82 15.63 -8.40 8.05
N PHE A 83 16.73 -9.09 7.75
CA PHE A 83 16.76 -10.56 7.63
C PHE A 83 16.46 -11.34 8.93
N LYS A 84 16.42 -10.67 10.08
CA LYS A 84 16.21 -11.28 11.40
C LYS A 84 14.86 -10.92 12.02
N ASP A 85 14.07 -10.10 11.34
CA ASP A 85 12.82 -9.56 11.85
C ASP A 85 11.62 -10.06 11.03
N CYS A 86 10.42 -9.76 11.52
CA CYS A 86 9.16 -9.95 10.80
C CYS A 86 8.85 -11.38 10.32
N GLY A 87 9.50 -12.40 10.88
CA GLY A 87 9.33 -13.79 10.47
C GLY A 87 10.07 -14.17 9.19
N VAL A 88 11.01 -13.32 8.74
CA VAL A 88 11.91 -13.65 7.63
C VAL A 88 13.04 -14.52 8.13
N GLU A 89 13.43 -15.50 7.33
CA GLU A 89 14.59 -16.34 7.61
C GLU A 89 15.55 -16.37 6.41
N ARG A 90 16.83 -16.10 6.67
CA ARG A 90 17.90 -16.25 5.68
C ARG A 90 18.39 -17.70 5.67
N ARG A 91 18.15 -18.41 4.57
CA ARG A 91 18.67 -19.76 4.32
C ARG A 91 19.85 -19.70 3.34
N ILE A 92 20.90 -20.47 3.61
CA ILE A 92 22.02 -20.67 2.68
C ILE A 92 21.82 -22.06 2.07
N SER A 93 21.69 -22.14 0.74
CA SER A 93 21.68 -23.44 0.06
C SER A 93 23.05 -24.10 0.24
N LYS A 94 23.04 -25.34 0.72
CA LYS A 94 24.22 -26.21 0.68
C LYS A 94 24.40 -26.81 -0.71
#